data_AF-A0AA38FGK2-F1
#
_entry.id   AF-A0AA38FGK2-F1
#
_cell.length_a   1.000
_cell.length_b   1.000
_cell.length_c   1.000
_cell.angle_alpha   90.00
_cell.angle_beta   90.00
_cell.angle_gamma   90.00
#
_symmetry.space_group_name_H-M   'P 1'
#
loop_
_entity.id
_entity.type
_entity.pdbx_description
1 polymer ?
#
loop_
_entity_poly.entity_id
_entity_poly.type
_entity_poly.pdbx_seq_one_letter_code
_entity_poly.pdbx_strand_id
1 'polypeptide(L)'
;WEKNIDTAHLPEMVFGESLLELVHEETGIKIHFNAFDALLGWKEESLPPVEVPAAAKWKFRSKPSQQVILDYDYTFTTPYSGSAVIEPSRSQIEMEMPPKETNQTPKWVECDDRINLVALQSKDPILFYDEVVLYEDELADNGVSLLTVKVRVMPTCWFLLLRFWLRVDGVLMRLRDTRMFCAFEHDYKRMPVVIRECNRREDTFKALAA
;
A
#
# COMPACT_ATOMS: atom_id res chain seq x y z
N TRP A 1 -0.45 -17.24 -7.19
CA TRP A 1 0.26 -16.18 -6.47
C TRP A 1 1.77 -16.32 -6.66
N GLU A 2 2.44 -17.33 -6.07
CA GLU A 2 3.89 -17.55 -6.23
C GLU A 2 4.38 -17.63 -7.68
N LYS A 3 3.71 -18.42 -8.54
CA LYS A 3 4.04 -18.51 -9.98
C LYS A 3 3.82 -17.22 -10.76
N ASN A 4 2.90 -16.37 -10.31
CA ASN A 4 2.55 -15.14 -11.02
C ASN A 4 3.46 -13.97 -10.60
N ILE A 5 3.86 -13.96 -9.32
CA ILE A 5 4.82 -13.00 -8.76
C ILE A 5 6.26 -13.49 -9.01
N ASP A 6 6.44 -14.76 -9.37
CA ASP A 6 7.73 -15.42 -9.58
C ASP A 6 8.63 -15.27 -8.34
N THR A 7 8.10 -15.72 -7.20
CA THR A 7 8.77 -15.73 -5.90
C THR A 7 8.64 -17.11 -5.25
N ALA A 8 9.66 -17.51 -4.49
CA ALA A 8 9.64 -18.71 -3.65
C ALA A 8 9.06 -18.45 -2.24
N HIS A 9 8.86 -17.17 -1.88
CA HIS A 9 8.44 -16.76 -0.55
C HIS A 9 7.31 -15.73 -0.63
N LEU A 10 6.27 -15.96 0.15
CA LEU A 10 5.16 -15.04 0.39
C LEU A 10 5.08 -14.77 1.90
N PRO A 11 4.42 -13.67 2.31
CA PRO A 11 4.05 -13.46 3.70
C PRO A 11 3.32 -14.69 4.25
N GLU A 12 3.51 -14.99 5.54
CA GLU A 12 2.81 -16.08 6.22
C GLU A 12 1.28 -15.95 6.11
N MET A 13 0.76 -14.72 6.18
CA MET A 13 -0.66 -14.44 6.02
C MET A 13 -0.88 -13.49 4.84
N VAL A 14 -1.33 -14.03 3.71
CA VAL A 14 -1.74 -13.24 2.53
C VAL A 14 -3.26 -13.29 2.38
N PHE A 15 -3.91 -12.14 2.48
CA PHE A 15 -5.35 -12.02 2.29
C PHE A 15 -5.67 -11.73 0.82
N GLY A 16 -5.52 -12.75 -0.02
CA GLY A 16 -5.58 -12.59 -1.48
C GLY A 16 -6.94 -12.16 -2.04
N GLU A 17 -8.03 -12.43 -1.31
CA GLU A 17 -9.39 -12.01 -1.67
C GLU A 17 -9.76 -10.65 -1.07
N SER A 18 -8.94 -10.12 -0.14
CA SER A 18 -9.17 -8.84 0.48
C SER A 18 -8.85 -7.71 -0.48
N LEU A 19 -9.83 -6.82 -0.62
CA LEU A 19 -9.84 -5.79 -1.64
C LEU A 19 -10.61 -4.59 -1.13
N LEU A 20 -10.01 -3.40 -1.25
CA LEU A 20 -10.70 -2.14 -1.03
C LEU A 20 -10.73 -1.36 -2.33
N GLU A 21 -11.91 -0.91 -2.75
CA GLU A 21 -12.10 -0.18 -4.00
C GLU A 21 -12.87 1.13 -3.77
N LEU A 22 -12.39 2.19 -4.41
CA LEU A 22 -13.05 3.48 -4.52
C LEU A 22 -13.43 3.67 -5.99
N VAL A 23 -14.72 3.72 -6.29
CA VAL A 23 -15.25 3.85 -7.65
C VAL A 23 -16.01 5.16 -7.78
N HIS A 24 -15.63 5.98 -8.76
CA HIS A 24 -16.39 7.14 -9.16
C HIS A 24 -17.30 6.75 -10.34
N GLU A 25 -18.59 6.54 -10.05
CA GLU A 25 -19.54 5.93 -11.00
C GLU A 25 -19.70 6.71 -12.31
N GLU A 26 -19.63 8.05 -12.26
CA GLU A 26 -19.83 8.91 -13.43
C GLU A 26 -18.66 8.83 -14.43
N THR A 27 -17.42 8.76 -13.92
CA THR A 27 -16.21 8.71 -14.77
C THR A 27 -15.69 7.30 -14.99
N GLY A 28 -16.13 6.33 -14.18
CA GLY A 28 -15.59 4.97 -14.17
C GLY A 28 -14.17 4.88 -13.60
N ILE A 29 -13.65 5.95 -13.00
CA ILE A 29 -12.34 5.91 -12.34
C ILE A 29 -12.45 5.04 -11.10
N LYS A 30 -11.54 4.08 -11.00
CA LYS A 30 -11.47 3.13 -9.90
C LYS A 30 -10.06 3.13 -9.32
N ILE A 31 -9.97 3.32 -8.00
CA ILE A 31 -8.75 3.18 -7.22
C ILE A 31 -8.92 1.95 -6.33
N HIS A 32 -8.02 0.98 -6.42
CA HIS A 32 -8.14 -0.26 -5.68
C HIS A 32 -6.84 -0.62 -4.96
N PHE A 33 -6.99 -1.37 -3.87
CA PHE A 33 -5.90 -1.83 -3.00
C PHE A 33 -6.04 -3.32 -2.77
N ASN A 34 -5.03 -4.08 -3.19
CA ASN A 34 -4.98 -5.53 -3.02
C ASN A 34 -3.56 -5.98 -2.65
N ALA A 35 -3.44 -7.19 -2.11
CA ALA A 35 -2.15 -7.76 -1.72
C ALA A 35 -1.26 -8.13 -2.91
N PHE A 36 -1.85 -8.46 -4.06
CA PHE A 36 -1.13 -8.94 -5.24
C PHE A 36 -0.25 -7.85 -5.85
N ASP A 37 -0.83 -6.69 -6.15
CA ASP A 37 -0.16 -5.51 -6.69
C ASP A 37 0.88 -4.99 -5.69
N ALA A 38 0.59 -5.09 -4.40
CA ALA A 38 1.53 -4.72 -3.35
C ALA A 38 2.79 -5.61 -3.34
N LEU A 39 2.62 -6.93 -3.46
CA LEU A 39 3.74 -7.87 -3.51
C LEU A 39 4.52 -7.80 -4.83
N LEU A 40 3.86 -7.49 -5.95
CA LEU A 40 4.55 -7.14 -7.19
C LEU A 40 5.47 -5.94 -6.99
N GLY A 41 4.95 -4.87 -6.37
CA GLY A 41 5.74 -3.67 -6.06
C GLY A 41 6.94 -3.95 -5.15
N TRP A 42 6.78 -4.84 -4.16
CA TRP A 42 7.91 -5.28 -3.31
C TRP A 42 8.99 -5.98 -4.12
N LYS A 43 8.62 -6.90 -5.02
CA LYS A 43 9.59 -7.61 -5.86
C LYS A 43 10.39 -6.66 -6.74
N GLU A 44 9.75 -5.62 -7.27
CA GLU A 44 10.42 -4.61 -8.10
C GLU A 44 11.35 -3.69 -7.30
N GLU A 45 11.13 -3.51 -5.99
CA GLU A 45 11.85 -2.49 -5.22
C GLU A 45 13.30 -2.86 -4.87
N SER A 46 13.72 -4.12 -5.06
CA SER A 46 15.12 -4.58 -4.91
C SER A 46 15.88 -3.97 -3.72
N LEU A 47 15.23 -3.85 -2.56
CA LEU A 47 15.84 -3.24 -1.38
C LEU A 47 17.00 -4.10 -0.85
N PRO A 48 18.04 -3.50 -0.26
CA PRO A 48 19.13 -4.27 0.31
C PRO A 48 18.61 -5.16 1.44
N PRO A 49 19.11 -6.40 1.55
CA PRO A 49 18.68 -7.34 2.59
C PRO A 49 18.91 -6.76 3.99
N VAL A 50 17.88 -6.84 4.85
CA VAL A 50 17.99 -6.43 6.25
C VAL A 50 18.66 -7.55 7.06
N GLU A 51 19.83 -7.26 7.66
CA GLU A 51 20.53 -8.23 8.48
C GLU A 51 19.88 -8.37 9.86
N VAL A 52 19.29 -9.53 10.14
CA VAL A 52 18.73 -9.87 11.46
C VAL A 52 19.82 -10.49 12.36
N PRO A 53 19.94 -10.11 13.65
CA PRO A 53 20.90 -10.70 14.59
C PRO A 53 20.79 -12.23 14.75
N ALA A 54 19.59 -12.78 14.59
CA ALA A 54 19.36 -14.23 14.57
C ALA A 54 19.96 -14.90 13.31
N ALA A 55 19.88 -14.23 12.15
CA ALA A 55 20.54 -14.66 10.92
C ALA A 55 22.07 -14.64 11.08
N ALA A 56 22.65 -13.72 11.86
CA ALA A 56 24.08 -13.75 12.20
C ALA A 56 24.46 -15.00 13.03
N LYS A 57 23.59 -15.48 13.93
CA LYS A 57 23.80 -16.74 14.68
C LYS A 57 23.66 -17.99 13.80
N TRP A 58 22.78 -17.97 12.80
CA TRP A 58 22.71 -19.01 11.75
C TRP A 58 23.95 -18.98 10.84
N LYS A 59 24.36 -17.79 10.37
CA LYS A 59 25.60 -17.56 9.59
C LYS A 59 26.85 -18.08 10.31
N PHE A 60 26.88 -18.08 11.64
CA PHE A 60 28.00 -18.57 12.44
C PHE A 60 28.03 -20.10 12.61
N ARG A 61 26.92 -20.81 12.38
CA ARG A 61 26.83 -22.27 12.50
C ARG A 61 27.01 -23.01 11.18
N SER A 62 26.78 -22.35 10.05
CA SER A 62 27.09 -22.88 8.72
C SER A 62 28.58 -22.71 8.39
N LYS A 63 29.17 -23.70 7.71
CA LYS A 63 30.57 -23.65 7.25
C LYS A 63 30.80 -22.40 6.37
N PRO A 64 32.01 -21.80 6.35
CA PRO A 64 32.31 -20.62 5.54
C PRO A 64 32.09 -20.80 4.00
N SER A 65 31.91 -22.03 3.51
CA SER A 65 31.54 -22.33 2.13
C SER A 65 30.01 -22.37 1.87
N GLN A 66 29.20 -22.20 2.90
CA GLN A 66 27.73 -22.05 2.87
C GLN A 66 27.34 -20.67 3.40
N GLN A 67 28.07 -19.64 2.98
CA GLN A 67 27.61 -18.26 3.12
C GLN A 67 26.35 -18.11 2.27
N VAL A 68 25.18 -18.36 2.88
CA VAL A 68 23.92 -17.89 2.34
C VAL A 68 23.94 -16.38 2.57
N ILE A 69 24.55 -15.67 1.62
CA ILE A 69 24.20 -14.27 1.39
C ILE A 69 22.71 -14.35 1.07
N LEU A 70 21.88 -13.88 2.00
CA LEU A 70 20.46 -13.80 1.77
C LEU A 70 20.29 -12.67 0.76
N ASP A 71 20.29 -12.99 -0.54
CA ASP A 71 20.09 -12.04 -1.64
C ASP A 71 18.63 -11.52 -1.70
N TYR A 72 17.86 -11.71 -0.63
CA TYR A 72 16.41 -11.54 -0.61
C TYR A 72 15.94 -10.79 0.64
N ASP A 73 15.10 -9.77 0.41
CA ASP A 73 14.47 -8.99 1.47
C ASP A 73 13.20 -9.70 1.96
N TYR A 74 13.32 -10.49 3.03
CA TYR A 74 12.18 -11.15 3.70
C TYR A 74 11.24 -10.18 4.43
N THR A 75 11.46 -8.86 4.35
CA THR A 75 10.62 -7.90 5.05
C THR A 75 9.35 -7.52 4.30
N PHE A 76 9.18 -7.99 3.05
CA PHE A 76 8.02 -7.69 2.20
C PHE A 76 7.72 -6.19 2.08
N THR A 77 8.77 -5.36 2.08
CA THR A 77 8.62 -3.91 1.97
C THR A 77 8.22 -3.50 0.57
N THR A 78 7.08 -2.81 0.43
CA THR A 78 6.54 -2.40 -0.86
C THR A 78 6.49 -0.88 -1.05
N PRO A 79 6.72 -0.34 -2.26
CA PRO A 79 6.50 1.07 -2.59
C PRO A 79 5.04 1.32 -3.02
N TYR A 80 4.19 0.29 -2.96
CA TYR A 80 2.82 0.32 -3.41
C TYR A 80 2.03 1.48 -2.80
N SER A 81 1.33 2.21 -3.67
CA SER A 81 0.59 3.43 -3.33
C SER A 81 -0.83 3.42 -3.91
N GLY A 82 -1.39 2.22 -4.09
CA GLY A 82 -2.68 1.98 -4.73
C GLY A 82 -2.57 1.85 -6.25
N SER A 83 -3.46 1.05 -6.81
CA SER A 83 -3.62 0.86 -8.25
C SER A 83 -4.81 1.69 -8.72
N ALA A 84 -4.75 2.26 -9.93
CA ALA A 84 -5.84 3.03 -10.47
C ALA A 84 -6.10 2.66 -11.93
N VAL A 85 -7.37 2.46 -12.26
CA VAL A 85 -7.86 2.03 -13.58
C VAL A 85 -9.08 2.86 -13.96
N ILE A 86 -9.33 2.99 -15.26
CA ILE A 86 -10.57 3.56 -15.78
C ILE A 86 -11.32 2.40 -16.41
N GLU A 87 -12.45 2.02 -15.82
CA GLU A 87 -13.36 1.03 -16.40
C GLU A 87 -14.52 1.78 -17.06
N PRO A 88 -14.95 1.42 -18.29
CA PRO A 88 -16.11 2.05 -18.91
C PRO A 88 -17.35 1.85 -18.03
N SER A 89 -18.13 2.92 -17.84
CA SER A 89 -19.31 2.89 -16.96
C SER A 89 -20.33 1.85 -17.45
N ARG A 90 -21.13 1.30 -16.52
CA ARG A 90 -22.24 0.39 -16.88
C ARG A 90 -23.21 0.99 -17.91
N SER A 91 -23.41 2.30 -17.89
CA SER A 91 -24.24 3.03 -18.87
C SER A 91 -23.66 3.07 -20.28
N GLN A 92 -22.34 2.94 -20.45
CA GLN A 92 -21.69 2.81 -21.76
C GLN A 92 -21.72 1.37 -22.29
N ILE A 93 -21.96 0.38 -21.43
CA ILE A 93 -22.07 -1.04 -21.81
C ILE A 93 -23.48 -1.34 -22.36
N GLU A 94 -24.51 -0.63 -21.87
CA GLU A 94 -25.90 -0.77 -22.35
C GLU A 94 -26.16 -0.12 -23.71
N MET A 95 -25.37 0.90 -24.09
CA MET A 95 -25.32 1.41 -25.45
C MET A 95 -24.24 0.60 -26.18
N GLU A 96 -24.60 -0.27 -27.14
CA GLU A 96 -23.71 -1.13 -27.94
C GLU A 96 -22.63 -0.36 -28.75
N MET A 97 -21.79 0.41 -28.07
CA MET A 97 -20.62 1.07 -28.63
C MET A 97 -19.44 0.12 -28.43
N PRO A 98 -18.63 -0.13 -29.47
CA PRO A 98 -17.46 -0.98 -29.32
C PRO A 98 -16.55 -0.38 -28.23
N PRO A 99 -16.06 -1.18 -27.27
CA PRO A 99 -15.16 -0.68 -26.26
C PRO A 99 -13.94 -0.11 -26.98
N LYS A 100 -13.77 1.21 -26.93
CA LYS A 100 -12.50 1.81 -27.33
C LYS A 100 -11.49 1.26 -26.35
N GLU A 101 -10.55 0.46 -26.84
CA GLU A 101 -9.34 0.03 -26.13
C GLU A 101 -8.48 1.26 -25.82
N THR A 102 -8.95 2.08 -24.90
CA THR A 102 -8.16 3.07 -24.21
C THR A 102 -7.89 2.46 -22.85
N ASN A 103 -6.85 1.61 -22.75
CA ASN A 103 -6.17 1.28 -21.51
C ASN A 103 -5.53 2.56 -20.93
N GLN A 104 -6.36 3.54 -20.62
CA GLN A 104 -5.94 4.80 -20.04
C GLN A 104 -6.01 4.63 -18.53
N THR A 105 -4.85 4.47 -17.92
CA THR A 105 -4.71 4.59 -16.47
C THR A 105 -4.71 6.08 -16.11
N PRO A 106 -5.38 6.49 -15.02
CA PRO A 106 -5.33 7.86 -14.57
C PRO A 106 -3.88 8.18 -14.17
N LYS A 107 -3.37 9.31 -14.65
CA LYS A 107 -2.00 9.75 -14.37
C LYS A 107 -2.00 10.69 -13.17
N TRP A 108 -1.20 10.35 -12.17
CA TRP A 108 -0.88 11.25 -11.08
C TRP A 108 -0.03 12.41 -11.60
N VAL A 109 -0.37 13.64 -11.20
CA VAL A 109 0.36 14.86 -11.52
C VAL A 109 0.94 15.42 -10.24
N GLU A 110 2.20 15.85 -10.28
CA GLU A 110 2.85 16.50 -9.14
C GLU A 110 2.12 17.81 -8.81
N CYS A 111 1.95 18.05 -7.51
CA CYS A 111 1.21 19.19 -7.01
C CYS A 111 1.79 19.66 -5.67
N ASP A 112 1.72 20.96 -5.41
CA ASP A 112 2.11 21.57 -4.13
C ASP A 112 0.99 21.51 -3.08
N ASP A 113 -0.21 21.08 -3.48
CA ASP A 113 -1.36 20.92 -2.59
C ASP A 113 -1.08 19.84 -1.55
N ARG A 114 -1.47 20.12 -0.30
CA ARG A 114 -1.31 19.21 0.83
C ARG A 114 -2.64 18.82 1.41
N ILE A 115 -2.69 17.59 1.92
CA ILE A 115 -3.83 17.11 2.68
C ILE A 115 -3.96 17.96 3.95
N ASN A 116 -5.07 18.67 4.07
CA ASN A 116 -5.33 19.49 5.26
C ASN A 116 -5.66 18.59 6.45
N LEU A 117 -4.62 18.18 7.18
CA LEU A 117 -4.77 17.34 8.37
C LEU A 117 -5.63 17.98 9.46
N VAL A 118 -5.71 19.32 9.52
CA VAL A 118 -6.54 20.03 10.49
C VAL A 118 -8.02 19.83 10.19
N ALA A 119 -8.40 19.81 8.91
CA ALA A 119 -9.77 19.50 8.50
C ALA A 119 -10.17 18.07 8.90
N LEU A 120 -9.22 17.12 8.86
CA LEU A 120 -9.42 15.73 9.29
C LEU A 120 -9.46 15.55 10.82
N GLN A 121 -9.04 16.55 11.59
CA GLN A 121 -9.17 16.57 13.05
C GLN A 121 -10.52 17.13 13.52
N SER A 122 -11.35 17.63 12.58
CA SER A 122 -12.71 18.06 12.87
C SER A 122 -13.53 16.89 13.45
N LYS A 123 -14.52 17.21 14.30
CA LYS A 123 -15.39 16.21 14.92
C LYS A 123 -16.54 15.80 14.00
N ASP A 124 -16.28 15.76 12.70
CA ASP A 124 -17.28 15.32 11.74
C ASP A 124 -17.61 13.83 12.01
N PRO A 125 -18.89 13.45 11.97
CA PRO A 125 -19.27 12.07 12.21
C PRO A 125 -18.71 11.17 11.09
N ILE A 126 -18.12 10.05 11.48
CA ILE A 126 -17.68 9.03 10.54
C ILE A 126 -18.94 8.29 10.06
N LEU A 127 -19.33 8.53 8.81
CA LEU A 127 -20.48 7.87 8.19
C LEU A 127 -20.15 6.43 7.81
N PHE A 128 -18.90 6.20 7.40
CA PHE A 128 -18.41 4.88 7.04
C PHE A 128 -16.94 4.74 7.45
N TYR A 129 -16.61 3.58 8.02
CA TYR A 129 -15.24 3.18 8.33
C TYR A 129 -15.07 1.73 7.94
N ASP A 130 -13.95 1.43 7.30
CA ASP A 130 -13.53 0.05 7.11
C ASP A 130 -12.01 -0.06 7.17
N GLU A 131 -11.54 -1.25 7.52
CA GLU A 131 -10.13 -1.59 7.63
C GLU A 131 -9.92 -2.99 7.07
N VAL A 132 -9.02 -3.06 6.08
CA VAL A 132 -8.69 -4.28 5.38
C VAL A 132 -7.20 -4.56 5.54
N VAL A 133 -6.88 -5.75 6.04
CA VAL A 133 -5.50 -6.26 6.08
C VAL A 133 -5.20 -6.92 4.73
N LEU A 134 -4.09 -6.54 4.10
CA LEU A 134 -3.69 -7.09 2.80
C LEU A 134 -2.72 -8.27 2.98
N TYR A 135 -1.69 -8.09 3.81
CA TYR A 135 -0.82 -9.18 4.23
C TYR A 135 -0.15 -8.89 5.58
N GLU A 136 0.28 -9.95 6.23
CA GLU A 136 1.00 -9.95 7.50
C GLU A 136 2.05 -11.07 7.52
N ASP A 137 3.17 -10.83 8.19
CA ASP A 137 4.27 -11.79 8.38
C ASP A 137 4.99 -11.53 9.71
N GLU A 138 5.27 -12.57 10.50
CA GLU A 138 5.96 -12.46 11.80
C GLU A 138 7.50 -12.54 11.69
N LEU A 139 8.04 -12.57 10.47
CA LEU A 139 9.47 -12.65 10.17
C LEU A 139 10.16 -13.81 10.92
N ALA A 140 9.48 -14.95 11.00
CA ALA A 140 9.89 -16.11 11.79
C ALA A 140 10.21 -15.77 13.26
N ASP A 141 9.29 -15.07 13.93
CA ASP A 141 9.40 -14.56 15.30
C ASP A 141 10.48 -13.48 15.52
N ASN A 142 10.99 -12.85 14.46
CA ASN A 142 12.01 -11.78 14.57
C ASN A 142 11.46 -10.37 14.31
N GLY A 143 10.13 -10.23 14.24
CA GLY A 143 9.52 -8.93 14.06
C GLY A 143 8.09 -9.02 13.55
N VAL A 144 7.68 -8.01 12.78
CA VAL A 144 6.39 -7.99 12.10
C VAL A 144 6.49 -7.15 10.83
N SER A 145 5.90 -7.65 9.75
CA SER A 145 5.61 -6.92 8.52
C SER A 145 4.11 -6.94 8.31
N LEU A 146 3.49 -5.76 8.17
CA LEU A 146 2.04 -5.63 8.11
C LEU A 146 1.63 -4.55 7.11
N LEU A 147 0.80 -4.91 6.14
CA LEU A 147 0.19 -3.97 5.19
C LEU A 147 -1.32 -3.90 5.43
N THR A 148 -1.80 -2.71 5.78
CA THR A 148 -3.23 -2.44 6.02
C THR A 148 -3.70 -1.24 5.21
N VAL A 149 -4.96 -1.26 4.80
CA VAL A 149 -5.65 -0.12 4.22
C VAL A 149 -6.89 0.23 5.05
N LYS A 150 -7.02 1.50 5.41
CA LYS A 150 -8.14 2.03 6.19
C LYS A 150 -8.82 3.13 5.41
N VAL A 151 -10.14 3.15 5.43
CA VAL A 151 -10.94 4.22 4.83
C VAL A 151 -11.88 4.81 5.86
N ARG A 152 -12.04 6.13 5.80
CA ARG A 152 -13.04 6.89 6.54
C ARG A 152 -13.80 7.75 5.55
N VAL A 153 -15.12 7.77 5.66
CA VAL A 153 -16.00 8.68 4.90
C VAL A 153 -16.75 9.57 5.88
N MET A 154 -16.69 10.87 5.63
CA MET A 154 -17.31 11.95 6.38
C MET A 154 -18.30 12.67 5.44
N PRO A 155 -19.22 13.50 5.96
CA PRO A 155 -20.19 14.20 5.12
C PRO A 155 -19.56 15.11 4.05
N THR A 156 -18.34 15.59 4.29
CA THR A 156 -17.66 16.60 3.47
C THR A 156 -16.46 16.05 2.69
N CYS A 157 -16.00 14.84 2.99
CA CYS A 157 -14.81 14.27 2.37
C CYS A 157 -14.67 12.76 2.67
N TRP A 158 -13.75 12.11 1.98
CA TRP A 158 -13.21 10.82 2.41
C TRP A 158 -11.69 10.89 2.56
N PHE A 159 -11.18 10.03 3.44
CA PHE A 159 -9.76 9.89 3.72
C PHE A 159 -9.39 8.41 3.76
N LEU A 160 -8.30 8.06 3.10
CA LEU A 160 -7.75 6.72 3.05
C LEU A 160 -6.30 6.73 3.50
N LEU A 161 -5.93 5.71 4.29
CA LEU A 161 -4.57 5.45 4.73
C LEU A 161 -4.19 4.01 4.39
N LEU A 162 -3.31 3.85 3.41
CA LEU A 162 -2.55 2.63 3.21
C LEU A 162 -1.26 2.73 4.03
N ARG A 163 -1.05 1.78 4.95
CA ARG A 163 0.11 1.76 5.83
C ARG A 163 0.81 0.42 5.74
N PHE A 164 2.08 0.48 5.34
CA PHE A 164 3.04 -0.57 5.54
C PHE A 164 3.83 -0.30 6.82
N TRP A 165 3.78 -1.25 7.75
CA TRP A 165 4.50 -1.22 9.02
C TRP A 165 5.46 -2.39 9.09
N LEU A 166 6.74 -2.10 9.27
CA LEU A 166 7.79 -3.09 9.47
C LEU A 166 8.54 -2.79 10.76
N ARG A 167 8.68 -3.81 11.59
CA ARG A 167 9.57 -3.83 12.75
C ARG A 167 10.42 -5.08 12.65
N VAL A 168 11.74 -4.91 12.62
CA VAL A 168 12.69 -6.00 12.75
C VAL A 168 13.35 -5.85 14.12
N ASP A 169 13.11 -6.80 15.01
CA ASP A 169 13.42 -6.66 16.43
C ASP A 169 14.92 -6.41 16.67
N GLY A 170 15.23 -5.30 17.34
CA GLY A 170 16.60 -4.88 17.65
C GLY A 170 17.40 -4.35 16.45
N VAL A 171 16.79 -4.23 15.27
CA VAL A 171 17.47 -3.76 14.04
C VAL A 171 16.92 -2.41 13.60
N LEU A 172 15.71 -2.39 13.02
CA LEU A 172 15.11 -1.20 12.45
C LEU A 172 13.59 -1.20 12.53
N MET A 173 13.02 -0.02 12.37
CA MET A 173 11.61 0.21 12.11
C MET A 173 11.46 0.97 10.81
N ARG A 174 10.51 0.54 9.98
CA ARG A 174 10.20 1.17 8.71
C ARG A 174 8.69 1.35 8.60
N LEU A 175 8.28 2.56 8.25
CA LEU A 175 6.89 2.95 8.07
C LEU A 175 6.74 3.58 6.69
N ARG A 176 5.79 3.10 5.90
CA ARG A 176 5.40 3.73 4.64
C ARG A 176 3.91 3.98 4.65
N ASP A 177 3.57 5.26 4.65
CA ASP A 177 2.19 5.73 4.61
C ASP A 177 1.90 6.26 3.21
N THR A 178 0.84 5.77 2.57
CA THR A 178 0.20 6.44 1.45
C THR A 178 -1.15 6.94 1.92
N ARG A 179 -1.35 8.25 1.89
CA ARG A 179 -2.58 8.92 2.26
C ARG A 179 -3.28 9.40 1.00
N MET A 180 -4.57 9.15 0.91
CA MET A 180 -5.41 9.72 -0.14
C MET A 180 -6.55 10.51 0.48
N PHE A 181 -6.85 11.65 -0.09
CA PHE A 181 -7.89 12.55 0.38
C PHE A 181 -8.66 13.10 -0.82
N CYS A 182 -9.97 13.20 -0.66
CA CYS A 182 -10.84 13.88 -1.60
C CYS A 182 -11.94 14.62 -0.84
N ALA A 183 -12.07 15.91 -1.11
CA ALA A 183 -13.17 16.70 -0.61
C ALA A 183 -14.40 16.53 -1.52
N PHE A 184 -15.58 16.42 -0.92
CA PHE A 184 -16.83 16.52 -1.63
C PHE A 184 -17.11 18.00 -1.90
N GLU A 185 -16.90 18.43 -3.14
CA GLU A 185 -17.28 19.77 -3.55
C GLU A 185 -18.80 19.87 -3.75
N HIS A 186 -19.40 20.97 -3.30
CA HIS A 186 -20.82 21.24 -3.53
C HIS A 186 -21.10 21.72 -4.96
N ASP A 187 -20.07 22.12 -5.72
CA ASP A 187 -20.20 22.54 -7.11
C ASP A 187 -20.10 21.33 -8.04
N TYR A 188 -21.25 20.86 -8.51
CA TYR A 188 -21.40 19.75 -9.46
C TYR A 188 -20.68 19.95 -10.80
N LYS A 189 -20.16 21.16 -11.09
CA LYS A 189 -19.40 21.44 -12.32
C LYS A 189 -17.91 21.19 -12.17
N ARG A 190 -17.39 21.06 -10.95
CA ARG A 190 -15.98 20.78 -10.70
C ARG A 190 -15.77 19.29 -10.53
N MET A 191 -14.75 18.77 -11.20
CA MET A 191 -14.39 17.36 -11.03
C MET A 191 -13.69 17.18 -9.68
N PRO A 192 -14.00 16.10 -8.94
CA PRO A 192 -13.35 15.83 -7.67
C PRO A 192 -11.85 15.62 -7.86
N VAL A 193 -11.05 16.29 -7.03
CA VAL A 193 -9.60 16.16 -7.02
C VAL A 193 -9.19 15.24 -5.89
N VAL A 194 -8.47 14.16 -6.24
CA VAL A 194 -7.88 13.25 -5.26
C VAL A 194 -6.43 13.63 -5.04
N ILE A 195 -6.09 14.00 -3.81
CA ILE A 195 -4.71 14.29 -3.39
C ILE A 195 -4.11 13.00 -2.81
N ARG A 196 -2.91 12.65 -3.26
CA ARG A 196 -2.15 11.49 -2.76
C ARG A 196 -0.82 11.95 -2.19
N GLU A 197 -0.58 11.67 -0.91
CA GLU A 197 0.68 11.93 -0.24
C GLU A 197 1.35 10.63 0.19
N CYS A 198 2.60 10.41 -0.23
CA CYS A 198 3.40 9.26 0.15
C CYS A 198 4.50 9.70 1.12
N ASN A 199 4.56 9.09 2.30
CA ASN A 199 5.58 9.35 3.31
C ASN A 199 6.33 8.06 3.63
N ARG A 200 7.67 8.13 3.60
CA ARG A 200 8.56 7.02 3.94
C ARG A 200 9.39 7.44 5.14
N ARG A 201 9.37 6.62 6.19
CA ARG A 201 10.18 6.81 7.40
C ARG A 201 10.88 5.50 7.71
N GLU A 202 12.16 5.59 8.01
CA GLU A 202 12.96 4.46 8.42
C GLU A 202 13.96 4.94 9.45
N ASP A 203 14.12 4.18 10.53
CA ASP A 203 15.17 4.42 11.49
C ASP A 203 15.59 3.14 12.21
N THR A 204 16.81 3.15 12.75
CA THR A 204 17.35 2.04 13.53
C THR A 204 16.94 2.17 15.00
N PHE A 205 16.83 1.03 15.71
CA PHE A 205 16.54 1.06 17.15
C PHE A 205 17.56 1.88 17.95
N LYS A 206 18.84 1.88 17.52
CA LYS A 206 19.90 2.65 18.18
C LYS A 206 19.68 4.15 18.07
N ALA A 207 19.21 4.63 16.93
CA ALA A 207 18.95 6.05 16.71
C ALA A 207 17.63 6.50 17.37
N LEU A 208 16.61 5.65 17.39
CA LEU A 208 15.35 5.93 18.09
C LEU A 208 15.48 5.94 19.62
N ALA A 209 16.50 5.28 20.16
CA ALA A 209 16.79 5.24 21.59
C ALA A 209 17.71 6.38 22.08
N ALA A 210 18.27 7.16 21.16
CA ALA A 210 19.15 8.30 21.45
C ALA A 210 18.35 9.58 21.70
#